data_AF-A0A9E1EVY6-F1
#
_entry.id   AF-A0A9E1EVY6-F1
#
_cell.length_a   1.000
_cell.length_b   1.000
_cell.length_c   1.000
_cell.angle_alpha   90.00
_cell.angle_beta   90.00
_cell.angle_gamma   90.00
#
_symmetry.space_group_name_H-M   'P 1'
#
loop_
_entity.id
_entity.type
_entity.pdbx_description
1 polymer ?
#
loop_
_entity_poly.entity_id
_entity_poly.type
_entity_poly.pdbx_seq_one_letter_code
_entity_poly.pdbx_strand_id
1 'polypeptide(L)'
;MTDPARESAAVEQAADILRRGGLLAIPTETVYGLGADGLNADAVRHIFEAKGRPQDNPLILHIPDASWLARYCKDVPETAYRLAGRFWPGPLTMILPKADCVPLVTTGGLETVGMRCPDHAVTRAIIAAAGVPVAAPSANTSGRPSCTTAAHVREDMDGRIDGVVDGGPCRVGVESTIIDLTCTPPRLLRPGGLPLEELRAVLGEVAVDKAVTQQMAAGERPRAPGMKYRHYAPKAPVTVVTGSPRASARRLLAALGERDGVICFDEFAPLFAGHIVHRLGASGDKLAQSQHVFDALRTFDATDVPAIWAQCPDSAGLGLAVGNRLKKAAGFHTEEADGAFVLGITGGTGAGKTTLLRALERRGALVLDCDAVYHEMLRTDAPLRVDLTAAFGDVFAPDGGLDRQKLGNIVFGDAGALAQLDTIIFRHLPRALARRMEESGARLIALDAIKLVESGLGALCDVTVAVTAPEEVRVRRIMTRDGISEDYARARVRAQRSEEAFRADCDAVFENNYPTPAQAAFAAEEFLDTIIKKSKEE
;
A
#
# COMPACT_ATOMS: atom_id res chain seq x y z
N MET A 1 21.67 -4.53 20.81
CA MET A 1 21.11 -4.80 22.14
C MET A 1 19.79 -5.52 22.00
N THR A 2 19.74 -6.76 22.46
CA THR A 2 18.57 -7.64 22.37
C THR A 2 18.20 -8.28 23.71
N ASP A 3 19.13 -8.33 24.68
CA ASP A 3 18.91 -8.94 25.99
C ASP A 3 19.46 -8.04 27.11
N PRO A 4 18.59 -7.31 27.84
CA PRO A 4 19.03 -6.38 28.87
C PRO A 4 19.75 -7.07 30.04
N ALA A 5 19.49 -8.35 30.32
CA ALA A 5 20.15 -9.06 31.41
C ALA A 5 21.61 -9.37 31.07
N ARG A 6 21.89 -9.72 29.81
CA ARG A 6 23.26 -9.97 29.32
C ARG A 6 24.02 -8.68 29.04
N GLU A 7 23.31 -7.60 28.71
CA GLU A 7 23.87 -6.33 28.27
C GLU A 7 23.72 -5.21 29.33
N SER A 8 23.73 -5.58 30.62
CA SER A 8 23.44 -4.66 31.73
C SER A 8 24.35 -3.43 31.78
N ALA A 9 25.63 -3.56 31.44
CA ALA A 9 26.57 -2.44 31.36
C ALA A 9 26.17 -1.40 30.29
N ALA A 10 25.69 -1.87 29.14
CA ALA A 10 25.22 -0.98 28.07
C ALA A 10 23.88 -0.33 28.41
N VAL A 11 23.00 -1.05 29.13
CA VAL A 11 21.77 -0.46 29.70
C VAL A 11 22.10 0.65 30.67
N GLU A 12 23.06 0.45 31.57
CA GLU A 12 23.46 1.47 32.55
C GLU A 12 24.10 2.69 31.86
N GLN A 13 24.96 2.47 30.86
CA GLN A 13 25.54 3.56 30.07
C GLN A 13 24.46 4.40 29.35
N ALA A 14 23.44 3.74 28.79
CA ALA A 14 22.29 4.41 28.20
C ALA A 14 21.47 5.19 29.25
N ALA A 15 21.26 4.61 30.43
CA ALA A 15 20.60 5.28 31.55
C ALA A 15 21.37 6.51 32.05
N ASP A 16 22.70 6.44 32.12
CA ASP A 16 23.59 7.55 32.48
C ASP A 16 23.44 8.74 31.53
N ILE A 17 23.31 8.49 30.21
CA ILE A 17 23.05 9.54 29.21
C ILE A 17 21.76 10.29 29.56
N LEU A 18 20.69 9.57 29.91
CA LEU A 18 19.42 10.20 30.29
C LEU A 18 19.54 10.96 31.62
N ARG A 19 20.17 10.36 32.64
CA ARG A 19 20.35 10.96 33.98
C ARG A 19 21.16 12.27 33.93
N ARG A 20 22.12 12.38 33.02
CA ARG A 20 22.91 13.62 32.84
C ARG A 20 22.24 14.66 31.93
N GLY A 21 21.00 14.42 31.47
CA GLY A 21 20.25 15.32 30.60
C GLY A 21 20.63 15.26 29.11
N GLY A 22 21.29 14.19 28.67
CA GLY A 22 21.64 13.95 27.27
C GLY A 22 20.50 13.35 26.45
N LEU A 23 20.71 13.25 25.14
CA LEU A 23 19.77 12.72 24.17
C LEU A 23 20.15 11.31 23.72
N LEU A 24 19.21 10.37 23.84
CA LEU A 24 19.41 8.96 23.51
C LEU A 24 18.33 8.48 22.54
N ALA A 25 18.73 7.98 21.37
CA ALA A 25 17.78 7.26 20.54
C ALA A 25 17.56 5.84 21.07
N ILE A 26 16.30 5.50 21.35
CA ILE A 26 15.86 4.22 21.92
C ILE A 26 14.98 3.45 20.93
N PRO A 27 15.18 2.13 20.76
CA PRO A 27 14.32 1.29 19.95
C PRO A 27 12.96 1.10 20.63
N THR A 28 11.88 0.91 19.88
CA THR A 28 10.61 0.40 20.41
C THR A 28 10.01 -0.62 19.45
N GLU A 29 8.89 -1.24 19.80
CA GLU A 29 8.12 -2.07 18.88
C GLU A 29 7.52 -1.25 17.72
N THR A 30 7.27 0.05 17.90
CA THR A 30 6.62 0.91 16.90
C THR A 30 7.61 1.59 15.98
N VAL A 31 8.33 2.57 16.51
CA VAL A 31 9.40 3.35 15.84
C VAL A 31 10.49 3.66 16.86
N TYR A 32 11.68 4.02 16.41
CA TYR A 32 12.73 4.56 17.27
C TYR A 32 12.30 5.91 17.86
N GLY A 33 12.53 6.10 19.15
CA GLY A 33 12.25 7.33 19.88
C GLY A 33 13.52 8.11 20.19
N LEU A 34 13.49 9.45 20.11
CA LEU A 34 14.57 10.32 20.59
C LEU A 34 14.28 10.70 22.05
N GLY A 35 14.86 9.97 22.98
CA GLY A 35 14.60 10.09 24.41
C GLY A 35 15.46 11.13 25.12
N ALA A 36 14.87 11.79 26.11
CA ALA A 36 15.53 12.53 27.18
C ALA A 36 14.75 12.35 28.49
N ASP A 37 15.31 12.76 29.62
CA ASP A 37 14.56 12.86 30.88
C ASP A 37 13.36 13.81 30.71
N GLY A 38 12.15 13.26 30.81
CA GLY A 38 10.91 14.00 30.60
C GLY A 38 10.53 14.96 31.72
N LEU A 39 11.23 14.92 32.86
CA LEU A 39 11.08 15.86 33.97
C LEU A 39 12.11 16.98 33.91
N ASN A 40 13.17 16.83 33.13
CA ASN A 40 14.20 17.85 32.91
C ASN A 40 13.81 18.73 31.73
N ALA A 41 13.38 19.97 32.03
CA ALA A 41 12.92 20.91 31.02
C ALA A 41 13.99 21.24 29.96
N ASP A 42 15.26 21.35 30.35
CA ASP A 42 16.36 21.67 29.42
C ASP A 42 16.67 20.48 28.50
N ALA A 43 16.70 19.26 29.05
CA ALA A 43 16.88 18.05 28.24
C ALA A 43 15.74 17.87 27.22
N VAL A 44 14.51 18.19 27.61
CA VAL A 44 13.36 18.20 26.70
C VAL A 44 13.49 19.27 25.62
N ARG A 45 14.00 20.47 25.93
CA ARG A 45 14.28 21.50 24.91
C ARG A 45 15.28 21.01 23.86
N HIS A 46 16.32 20.30 24.28
CA HIS A 46 17.29 19.72 23.34
C HIS A 46 16.64 18.73 22.36
N ILE A 47 15.58 17.99 22.74
CA ILE A 47 14.80 17.16 21.78
C ILE A 47 14.22 18.03 20.65
N PHE A 48 13.62 19.17 21.00
CA PHE A 48 13.00 20.05 20.01
C PHE A 48 14.05 20.66 19.07
N GLU A 49 15.20 21.08 19.60
CA GLU A 49 16.34 21.62 18.86
C GLU A 49 16.95 20.57 17.92
N ALA A 50 17.27 19.38 18.46
CA ALA A 50 17.81 18.26 17.70
C ALA A 50 16.84 17.71 16.64
N LYS A 51 15.56 18.05 16.68
CA LYS A 51 14.60 17.69 15.61
C LYS A 51 14.26 18.84 14.68
N GLY A 52 14.52 20.09 15.07
CA GLY A 52 13.91 21.26 14.42
C GLY A 52 12.38 21.25 14.55
N ARG A 53 11.86 20.81 15.70
CA ARG A 53 10.42 20.60 15.95
C ARG A 53 9.79 21.84 16.62
N PRO A 54 8.55 22.23 16.26
CA PRO A 54 7.79 23.25 16.98
C PRO A 54 7.57 22.90 18.47
N GLN A 55 7.76 23.86 19.37
CA GLN A 55 7.63 23.68 20.82
C GLN A 55 6.19 23.46 21.30
N ASP A 56 5.19 23.76 20.47
CA ASP A 56 3.76 23.58 20.79
C ASP A 56 3.26 22.14 20.61
N ASN A 57 4.14 21.23 20.20
CA ASN A 57 3.77 19.87 19.85
C ASN A 57 4.18 18.89 20.97
N PRO A 58 3.22 18.34 21.76
CA PRO A 58 3.51 17.58 22.98
C PRO A 58 4.37 16.34 22.74
N LEU A 59 5.05 15.87 23.78
CA LEU A 59 5.83 14.63 23.79
C LEU A 59 5.10 13.52 24.57
N ILE A 60 5.47 12.27 24.29
CA ILE A 60 4.96 11.09 25.01
C ILE A 60 6.01 10.67 26.04
N LEU A 61 5.59 10.53 27.28
CA LEU A 61 6.39 9.95 28.35
C LEU A 61 6.32 8.42 28.28
N HIS A 62 7.50 7.81 28.19
CA HIS A 62 7.67 6.37 28.23
C HIS A 62 8.03 5.94 29.65
N ILE A 63 7.30 4.95 30.16
CA ILE A 63 7.45 4.38 31.51
C ILE A 63 7.67 2.86 31.42
N PRO A 64 8.30 2.22 32.43
CA PRO A 64 8.61 0.80 32.34
C PRO A 64 7.38 -0.10 32.59
N ASP A 65 6.38 0.40 33.33
CA ASP A 65 5.14 -0.32 33.61
C ASP A 65 4.05 0.62 34.16
N ALA A 66 2.82 0.10 34.32
CA ALA A 66 1.66 0.89 34.72
C ALA A 66 1.73 1.47 36.15
N SER A 67 2.56 0.91 37.05
CA SER A 67 2.68 1.41 38.43
C SER A 67 3.28 2.83 38.49
N TRP A 68 3.90 3.29 37.40
CA TRP A 68 4.44 4.65 37.29
C TRP A 68 3.39 5.70 36.90
N LEU A 69 2.17 5.31 36.48
CA LEU A 69 1.14 6.26 36.06
C LEU A 69 0.83 7.31 37.15
N ALA A 70 0.59 6.86 38.37
CA ALA A 70 0.25 7.74 39.50
C ALA A 70 1.39 8.70 39.91
N ARG A 71 2.62 8.48 39.43
CA ARG A 71 3.76 9.39 39.67
C ARG A 71 3.71 10.63 38.80
N TYR A 72 3.08 10.55 37.61
CA TYR A 72 3.13 11.58 36.58
C TYR A 72 1.76 12.03 36.07
N CYS A 73 0.68 11.40 36.56
CA CYS A 73 -0.69 11.75 36.22
C CYS A 73 -1.55 11.95 37.47
N LYS A 74 -2.55 12.82 37.35
CA LYS A 74 -3.61 13.02 38.36
C LYS A 74 -4.89 12.33 37.91
N ASP A 75 -5.73 11.93 38.87
CA ASP A 75 -7.08 11.41 38.62
C ASP A 75 -7.14 10.30 37.54
N VAL A 76 -6.20 9.36 37.60
CA VAL A 76 -6.09 8.28 36.60
C VAL A 76 -7.33 7.39 36.66
N PRO A 77 -8.14 7.31 35.59
CA PRO A 77 -9.38 6.55 35.61
C PRO A 77 -9.11 5.04 35.58
N GLU A 78 -10.02 4.25 36.14
CA GLU A 78 -9.92 2.78 36.13
C GLU A 78 -9.83 2.19 34.71
N THR A 79 -10.44 2.85 33.72
CA THR A 79 -10.32 2.51 32.30
C THR A 79 -8.88 2.53 31.82
N ALA A 80 -8.03 3.43 32.32
CA ALA A 80 -6.62 3.49 31.97
C ALA A 80 -5.86 2.26 32.48
N TYR A 81 -6.13 1.81 33.71
CA TYR A 81 -5.53 0.59 34.26
C TYR A 81 -6.02 -0.67 33.53
N ARG A 82 -7.30 -0.74 33.15
CA ARG A 82 -7.83 -1.85 32.32
C ARG A 82 -7.16 -1.92 30.95
N LEU A 83 -7.00 -0.78 30.27
CA LEU A 83 -6.27 -0.69 29.00
C LEU A 83 -4.80 -1.09 29.17
N ALA A 84 -4.12 -0.59 30.20
CA ALA A 84 -2.74 -0.94 30.49
C ALA A 84 -2.59 -2.43 30.77
N GLY A 85 -3.45 -3.03 31.60
CA GLY A 85 -3.41 -4.47 31.88
C GLY A 85 -3.61 -5.35 30.65
N ARG A 86 -4.30 -4.84 29.61
CA ARG A 86 -4.53 -5.58 28.37
C ARG A 86 -3.47 -5.34 27.30
N PHE A 87 -2.98 -4.11 27.16
CA PHE A 87 -2.20 -3.66 26.01
C PHE A 87 -0.81 -3.11 26.36
N TRP A 88 -0.44 -3.03 27.65
CA TRP A 88 0.91 -2.66 28.09
C TRP A 88 1.66 -3.86 28.66
N PRO A 89 2.96 -4.02 28.32
CA PRO A 89 3.73 -3.24 27.34
C PRO A 89 3.18 -3.36 25.90
N GLY A 90 3.16 -2.26 25.14
CA GLY A 90 2.65 -2.30 23.76
C GLY A 90 2.36 -0.95 23.11
N PRO A 91 1.79 -0.96 21.89
CA PRO A 91 1.69 0.21 21.01
C PRO A 91 0.48 1.10 21.33
N LEU A 92 0.15 1.27 22.61
CA LEU A 92 -0.92 2.13 23.10
C LEU A 92 -0.35 3.32 23.88
N THR A 93 -0.79 4.52 23.55
CA THR A 93 -0.55 5.74 24.30
C THR A 93 -1.87 6.28 24.82
N MET A 94 -1.92 6.61 26.10
CA MET A 94 -3.09 7.18 26.76
C MET A 94 -2.83 8.65 27.10
N ILE A 95 -3.73 9.55 26.71
CA ILE A 95 -3.71 10.94 27.18
C ILE A 95 -4.48 11.02 28.50
N LEU A 96 -3.80 11.55 29.51
CA LEU A 96 -4.27 11.64 30.90
C LEU A 96 -3.98 13.04 31.47
N PRO A 97 -4.68 13.48 32.53
CA PRO A 97 -4.33 14.71 33.25
C PRO A 97 -2.92 14.61 33.83
N LYS A 98 -2.07 15.63 33.62
CA LYS A 98 -0.68 15.61 34.08
C LYS A 98 -0.56 15.90 35.58
N ALA A 99 0.48 15.37 36.23
CA ALA A 99 0.92 15.82 37.54
C ALA A 99 1.75 17.12 37.44
N ASP A 100 1.93 17.81 38.58
CA ASP A 100 2.65 19.10 38.60
C ASP A 100 4.14 18.95 38.35
N CYS A 101 4.71 17.77 38.63
CA CYS A 101 6.09 17.45 38.35
C CYS A 101 6.39 17.37 36.84
N VAL A 102 5.38 17.21 35.98
CA VAL A 102 5.57 17.15 34.52
C VAL A 102 5.70 18.58 33.97
N PRO A 103 6.86 18.94 33.38
CA PRO A 103 7.08 20.28 32.84
C PRO A 103 6.14 20.61 31.68
N LEU A 104 5.73 21.88 31.58
CA LEU A 104 4.89 22.35 30.46
C LEU A 104 5.56 22.19 29.10
N VAL A 105 6.90 22.26 29.02
CA VAL A 105 7.63 22.04 27.77
C VAL A 105 7.43 20.60 27.26
N THR A 106 7.27 19.63 28.15
CA THR A 106 7.00 18.23 27.80
C THR A 106 5.60 18.05 27.22
N THR A 107 4.62 18.80 27.73
CA THR A 107 3.21 18.71 27.31
C THR A 107 2.83 19.74 26.24
N GLY A 108 3.78 20.50 25.69
CA GLY A 108 3.48 21.58 24.74
C GLY A 108 2.57 22.66 25.33
N GLY A 109 2.62 22.86 26.65
CA GLY A 109 1.78 23.80 27.39
C GLY A 109 0.37 23.29 27.73
N LEU A 110 0.12 21.99 27.58
CA LEU A 110 -1.16 21.36 27.92
C LEU A 110 -1.19 20.87 29.38
N GLU A 111 -2.39 20.79 29.96
CA GLU A 111 -2.65 20.15 31.27
C GLU A 111 -2.79 18.63 31.19
N THR A 112 -2.53 18.06 30.01
CA THR A 112 -2.56 16.62 29.77
C THR A 112 -1.20 16.11 29.29
N VAL A 113 -0.93 14.84 29.55
CA VAL A 113 0.32 14.16 29.17
C VAL A 113 0.00 12.83 28.50
N GLY A 114 0.75 12.48 27.45
CA GLY A 114 0.67 11.17 26.83
C GLY A 114 1.59 10.18 27.53
N MET A 115 1.03 9.07 28.00
CA MET A 115 1.77 7.99 28.69
C MET A 115 1.82 6.74 27.82
N ARG A 116 2.95 6.04 27.80
CA ARG A 116 3.14 4.76 27.10
C ARG A 116 4.09 3.84 27.86
N CYS A 117 3.78 2.54 27.89
CA CYS A 117 4.74 1.50 28.25
C CYS A 117 5.18 0.75 26.97
N PRO A 118 6.40 0.98 26.44
CA PRO A 118 6.81 0.39 25.17
C PRO A 118 7.06 -1.13 25.29
N ASP A 119 6.64 -1.89 24.28
CA ASP A 119 6.95 -3.33 24.18
C ASP A 119 8.37 -3.57 23.64
N HIS A 120 9.36 -3.06 24.35
CA HIS A 120 10.77 -3.32 24.06
C HIS A 120 11.56 -3.49 25.36
N ALA A 121 12.03 -4.71 25.62
CA ALA A 121 12.64 -5.08 26.91
C ALA A 121 13.86 -4.22 27.27
N VAL A 122 14.76 -3.98 26.30
CA VAL A 122 15.94 -3.12 26.50
C VAL A 122 15.51 -1.70 26.86
N THR A 123 14.46 -1.19 26.23
CA THR A 123 14.01 0.20 26.44
C THR A 123 13.37 0.37 27.80
N ARG A 124 12.55 -0.60 28.23
CA ARG A 124 12.00 -0.60 29.60
C ARG A 124 13.10 -0.73 30.65
N ALA A 125 14.13 -1.53 30.38
CA ALA A 125 15.29 -1.67 31.28
C ALA A 125 16.07 -0.35 31.41
N ILE A 126 16.31 0.36 30.30
CA ILE A 126 16.95 1.69 30.30
C ILE A 126 16.11 2.70 31.09
N ILE A 127 14.79 2.76 30.86
CA ILE A 127 13.90 3.67 31.60
C ILE A 127 13.92 3.36 33.10
N ALA A 128 13.85 2.09 33.47
CA ALA A 128 13.89 1.66 34.86
C ALA A 128 15.23 2.01 35.54
N ALA A 129 16.35 1.75 34.87
CA ALA A 129 17.70 2.07 35.37
C ALA A 129 17.93 3.59 35.47
N ALA A 130 17.38 4.38 34.55
CA ALA A 130 17.46 5.84 34.60
C ALA A 130 16.63 6.43 35.75
N GLY A 131 15.57 5.75 36.21
CA GLY A 131 14.74 6.18 37.32
C GLY A 131 13.79 7.35 37.01
N VAL A 132 13.68 7.74 35.74
CA VAL A 132 12.89 8.89 35.25
C VAL A 132 12.04 8.49 34.04
N PRO A 133 10.87 9.12 33.81
CA PRO A 133 10.09 8.86 32.61
C PRO A 133 10.79 9.47 31.40
N VAL A 134 10.88 8.74 30.30
CA VAL A 134 11.62 9.22 29.12
C VAL A 134 10.65 9.90 28.15
N ALA A 135 10.80 11.21 27.97
CA ALA A 135 10.09 11.92 26.91
C ALA A 135 10.73 11.54 25.57
N ALA A 136 9.97 10.87 24.70
CA ALA A 136 10.50 10.40 23.42
C ALA A 136 9.49 10.54 22.27
N PRO A 137 9.62 11.53 21.38
CA PRO A 137 9.00 11.46 20.07
C PRO A 137 9.79 10.55 19.12
N SER A 138 9.31 10.34 17.90
CA SER A 138 10.06 9.61 16.87
C SER A 138 11.45 10.20 16.63
N ALA A 139 12.45 9.38 16.31
CA ALA A 139 13.87 9.78 16.20
C ALA A 139 14.28 10.34 14.83
N ASN A 140 13.36 10.97 14.10
CA ASN A 140 13.60 11.58 12.78
C ASN A 140 13.70 13.10 12.84
N THR A 141 14.32 13.73 11.84
CA THR A 141 14.23 15.18 11.66
C THR A 141 12.78 15.58 11.36
N SER A 142 12.31 16.68 11.95
CA SER A 142 10.91 17.12 11.82
C SER A 142 10.49 17.23 10.34
N GLY A 143 9.35 16.63 9.99
CA GLY A 143 8.83 16.56 8.62
C GLY A 143 9.17 15.26 7.88
N ARG A 144 10.34 14.65 8.16
CA ARG A 144 10.76 13.39 7.52
C ARG A 144 9.94 12.18 8.00
N PRO A 145 9.95 11.05 7.25
CA PRO A 145 9.39 9.78 7.73
C PRO A 145 10.00 9.32 9.06
N SER A 146 9.22 8.63 9.89
CA SER A 146 9.69 8.10 11.18
C SER A 146 10.79 7.04 11.00
N CYS A 147 11.66 6.89 12.00
CA CYS A 147 12.78 5.95 11.97
C CYS A 147 12.35 4.57 12.50
N THR A 148 12.40 3.55 11.65
CA THR A 148 12.11 2.13 11.99
C THR A 148 13.37 1.28 12.24
N THR A 149 14.56 1.83 12.00
CA THR A 149 15.85 1.17 12.18
C THR A 149 16.87 2.14 12.78
N ALA A 150 17.93 1.61 13.40
CA ALA A 150 19.06 2.43 13.87
C ALA A 150 19.78 3.15 12.71
N ALA A 151 19.77 2.59 11.50
CA ALA A 151 20.31 3.23 10.31
C ALA A 151 19.53 4.51 9.95
N HIS A 152 18.20 4.48 10.01
CA HIS A 152 17.37 5.68 9.83
C HIS A 152 17.67 6.76 10.87
N VAL A 153 17.92 6.36 12.13
CA VAL A 153 18.31 7.30 13.18
C VAL A 153 19.66 7.94 12.87
N ARG A 154 20.66 7.15 12.47
CA ARG A 154 21.98 7.67 12.11
C ARG A 154 21.90 8.65 10.95
N GLU A 155 21.11 8.35 9.93
CA GLU A 155 20.88 9.27 8.80
C GLU A 155 20.33 10.64 9.26
N ASP A 156 19.42 10.66 10.23
CA ASP A 156 18.71 11.87 10.65
C ASP A 156 19.39 12.63 11.82
N MET A 157 20.14 11.93 12.67
CA MET A 157 20.57 12.42 14.00
C MET A 157 22.08 12.32 14.25
N ASP A 158 22.89 11.85 13.30
CA ASP A 158 24.34 11.80 13.48
C ASP A 158 24.91 13.18 13.81
N GLY A 159 25.79 13.23 14.81
CA GLY A 159 26.36 14.47 15.35
C GLY A 159 25.39 15.36 16.16
N ARG A 160 24.14 14.97 16.38
CA ARG A 160 23.11 15.78 17.08
C ARG A 160 22.68 15.21 18.45
N ILE A 161 23.02 13.95 18.74
CA ILE A 161 22.57 13.21 19.92
C ILE A 161 23.72 12.45 20.57
N ASP A 162 23.61 12.11 21.86
CA ASP A 162 24.69 11.47 22.64
C ASP A 162 24.85 9.97 22.34
N GLY A 163 23.79 9.31 21.87
CA GLY A 163 23.86 7.87 21.60
C GLY A 163 22.67 7.30 20.84
N VAL A 164 22.90 6.15 20.21
CA VAL A 164 21.88 5.32 19.56
C VAL A 164 21.95 3.91 20.11
N VAL A 165 20.87 3.44 20.72
CA VAL A 165 20.72 2.05 21.10
C VAL A 165 20.22 1.27 19.89
N ASP A 166 21.08 0.45 19.28
CA ASP A 166 20.66 -0.42 18.18
C ASP A 166 19.93 -1.66 18.74
N GLY A 167 18.61 -1.68 18.59
CA GLY A 167 17.73 -2.80 18.97
C GLY A 167 17.22 -3.60 17.77
N GLY A 168 17.78 -3.39 16.57
CA GLY A 168 17.26 -3.95 15.32
C GLY A 168 16.01 -3.23 14.79
N PRO A 169 15.37 -3.78 13.75
CA PRO A 169 14.16 -3.19 13.15
C PRO A 169 12.94 -3.23 14.07
N CYS A 170 12.10 -2.20 14.00
CA CYS A 170 10.83 -2.15 14.72
C CYS A 170 9.83 -3.19 14.17
N ARG A 171 9.18 -3.94 15.07
CA ARG A 171 8.26 -5.03 14.72
C ARG A 171 6.91 -4.58 14.16
N VAL A 172 6.44 -3.37 14.48
CA VAL A 172 5.15 -2.83 14.04
C VAL A 172 5.33 -1.81 12.90
N GLY A 173 6.33 -0.94 12.98
CA GLY A 173 6.71 0.00 11.91
C GLY A 173 5.88 1.27 11.81
N VAL A 174 4.70 1.34 12.43
CA VAL A 174 3.94 2.59 12.62
C VAL A 174 3.89 2.97 14.09
N GLU A 175 3.76 4.27 14.39
CA GLU A 175 3.73 4.76 15.77
C GLU A 175 2.55 4.20 16.59
N SER A 176 2.60 4.41 17.91
CA SER A 176 1.54 4.00 18.82
C SER A 176 0.18 4.64 18.50
N THR A 177 -0.88 3.88 18.77
CA THR A 177 -2.24 4.38 18.80
C THR A 177 -2.42 5.32 19.99
N ILE A 178 -3.07 6.46 19.79
CA ILE A 178 -3.29 7.46 20.85
C ILE A 178 -4.78 7.58 21.16
N ILE A 179 -5.14 7.25 22.40
CA ILE A 179 -6.49 7.41 22.94
C ILE A 179 -6.53 8.53 23.99
N ASP A 180 -7.48 9.45 23.85
CA ASP A 180 -7.80 10.47 24.86
C ASP A 180 -8.82 9.92 25.84
N LEU A 181 -8.42 9.82 27.10
CA LEU A 181 -9.27 9.36 28.21
C LEU A 181 -9.78 10.51 29.08
N THR A 182 -9.49 11.76 28.71
CA THR A 182 -9.98 12.95 29.42
C THR A 182 -11.35 13.42 28.94
N CYS A 183 -11.95 12.72 27.98
CA CYS A 183 -13.28 13.01 27.44
C CYS A 183 -14.15 11.74 27.38
N THR A 184 -15.47 11.97 27.35
CA THR A 184 -16.48 10.91 27.23
C THR A 184 -17.37 11.19 26.00
N PRO A 185 -17.50 10.24 25.05
CA PRO A 185 -16.75 8.98 24.97
C PRO A 185 -15.24 9.21 24.77
N PRO A 186 -14.38 8.21 25.12
CA PRO A 186 -12.96 8.25 24.78
C PRO A 186 -12.73 8.50 23.30
N ARG A 187 -11.62 9.17 22.95
CA ARG A 187 -11.40 9.65 21.58
C ARG A 187 -10.07 9.20 20.99
N LEU A 188 -10.11 8.48 19.87
CA LEU A 188 -8.93 8.13 19.09
C LEU A 188 -8.37 9.40 18.44
N LEU A 189 -7.19 9.84 18.89
CA LEU A 189 -6.48 11.00 18.34
C LEU A 189 -5.52 10.62 17.21
N ARG A 190 -5.00 9.39 17.25
CA ARG A 190 -4.08 8.89 16.22
C ARG A 190 -4.21 7.36 16.07
N PRO A 191 -4.51 6.84 14.88
CA PRO A 191 -4.40 5.40 14.62
C PRO A 191 -2.93 4.99 14.53
N GLY A 192 -2.61 3.80 15.04
CA GLY A 192 -1.25 3.30 15.15
C GLY A 192 -1.21 1.78 15.30
N GLY A 193 -0.17 1.29 15.98
CA GLY A 193 0.10 -0.14 16.13
C GLY A 193 -0.96 -0.96 16.89
N LEU A 194 -1.93 -0.33 17.56
CA LEU A 194 -3.09 -1.00 18.16
C LEU A 194 -4.36 -0.65 17.35
N PRO A 195 -5.05 -1.63 16.74
CA PRO A 195 -6.29 -1.41 16.01
C PRO A 195 -7.40 -0.71 16.82
N LEU A 196 -8.28 0.03 16.15
CA LEU A 196 -9.43 0.70 16.78
C LEU A 196 -10.44 -0.31 17.34
N GLU A 197 -10.58 -1.45 16.67
CA GLU A 197 -11.44 -2.55 17.03
C GLU A 197 -11.06 -3.13 18.40
N GLU A 198 -9.76 -3.25 18.68
CA GLU A 198 -9.24 -3.70 19.98
C GLU A 198 -9.56 -2.68 21.10
N LEU A 199 -9.49 -1.38 20.80
CA LEU A 199 -9.90 -0.34 21.76
C LEU A 199 -11.40 -0.43 22.07
N ARG A 200 -12.22 -0.61 21.04
CA ARG A 200 -13.69 -0.75 21.18
C ARG A 200 -14.07 -2.00 21.96
N ALA A 201 -13.32 -3.09 21.84
CA ALA A 201 -13.55 -4.31 22.62
C ALA A 201 -13.42 -4.08 24.14
N VAL A 202 -12.59 -3.11 24.57
CA VAL A 202 -12.39 -2.78 26.00
C VAL A 202 -13.25 -1.61 26.46
N LEU A 203 -13.40 -0.59 25.61
CA LEU A 203 -14.03 0.70 25.96
C LEU A 203 -15.50 0.80 25.54
N GLY A 204 -15.98 -0.09 24.66
CA GLY A 204 -17.26 0.09 23.98
C GLY A 204 -17.16 1.18 22.92
N GLU A 205 -17.86 2.29 23.13
CA GLU A 205 -17.85 3.41 22.19
C GLU A 205 -16.53 4.19 22.24
N VAL A 206 -15.93 4.41 21.07
CA VAL A 206 -14.75 5.25 20.89
C VAL A 206 -15.00 6.21 19.73
N ALA A 207 -14.96 7.51 20.02
CA ALA A 207 -15.04 8.56 19.01
C ALA A 207 -13.74 8.63 18.21
N VAL A 208 -13.82 8.88 16.90
CA VAL A 208 -12.64 9.13 16.06
C VAL A 208 -12.49 10.62 15.87
N ASP A 209 -11.31 11.16 16.18
CA ASP A 209 -11.06 12.58 15.98
C ASP A 209 -11.03 12.95 14.49
N LYS A 210 -11.51 14.16 14.15
CA LYS A 210 -11.56 14.63 12.76
C LYS A 210 -10.17 14.73 12.14
N ALA A 211 -9.13 15.02 12.93
CA ALA A 211 -7.74 15.07 12.47
C ALA A 211 -7.17 13.70 12.02
N VAL A 212 -7.90 12.61 12.27
CA VAL A 212 -7.56 11.28 11.74
C VAL A 212 -7.88 11.18 10.25
N THR A 213 -8.96 11.82 9.81
CA THR A 213 -9.45 11.70 8.42
C THR A 213 -9.27 12.99 7.62
N GLN A 214 -9.01 14.12 8.28
CA GLN A 214 -8.95 15.44 7.67
C GLN A 214 -7.73 16.23 8.17
N GLN A 215 -7.33 17.23 7.39
CA GLN A 215 -6.31 18.19 7.82
C GLN A 215 -6.88 19.12 8.90
N MET A 216 -6.12 19.36 9.95
CA MET A 216 -6.49 20.33 10.99
C MET A 216 -6.56 21.75 10.42
N ALA A 217 -7.49 22.56 10.93
CA ALA A 217 -7.63 23.95 10.51
C ALA A 217 -6.45 24.82 10.99
N ALA A 218 -6.16 25.90 10.26
CA ALA A 218 -5.14 26.87 10.66
C ALA A 218 -5.50 27.48 12.03
N GLY A 219 -4.59 27.36 13.00
CA GLY A 219 -4.76 27.87 14.36
C GLY A 219 -5.19 26.85 15.42
N GLU A 220 -5.62 25.66 15.03
CA GLU A 220 -5.96 24.59 15.98
C GLU A 220 -4.69 24.04 16.67
N ARG A 221 -4.77 23.74 17.98
CA ARG A 221 -3.65 23.21 18.78
C ARG A 221 -3.70 21.68 18.82
N PRO A 222 -2.58 20.98 18.54
CA PRO A 222 -2.56 19.53 18.57
C PRO A 222 -2.63 19.02 20.00
N ARG A 223 -3.57 18.10 20.27
CA ARG A 223 -3.69 17.43 21.59
C ARG A 223 -2.72 16.27 21.75
N ALA A 224 -2.14 15.79 20.64
CA ALA A 224 -1.21 14.68 20.58
C ALA A 224 -0.22 14.83 19.40
N PRO A 225 0.92 14.13 19.42
CA PRO A 225 1.86 14.14 18.31
C PRO A 225 1.25 13.63 17.00
N GLY A 226 1.63 14.26 15.89
CA GLY A 226 1.29 13.79 14.54
C GLY A 226 -0.06 14.27 14.00
N MET A 227 -0.73 15.25 14.65
CA MET A 227 -2.05 15.74 14.21
C MET A 227 -1.99 16.92 13.21
N LYS A 228 -1.12 17.91 13.43
CA LYS A 228 -1.20 19.24 12.76
C LYS A 228 -0.31 19.42 11.53
N TYR A 229 0.94 19.00 11.60
CA TYR A 229 1.95 19.36 10.58
C TYR A 229 1.98 18.35 9.43
N ARG A 230 2.48 18.77 8.25
CA ARG A 230 2.80 17.83 7.16
C ARG A 230 3.90 16.90 7.67
N HIS A 231 3.49 15.70 8.03
CA HIS A 231 4.35 14.68 8.60
C HIS A 231 4.59 13.61 7.54
N TYR A 232 5.81 13.08 7.48
CA TYR A 232 6.19 11.92 6.68
C TYR A 232 6.23 12.16 5.17
N ALA A 233 6.29 13.42 4.72
CA ALA A 233 6.26 13.74 3.32
C ALA A 233 7.67 13.63 2.71
N PRO A 234 7.86 12.82 1.65
CA PRO A 234 9.07 12.88 0.86
C PRO A 234 9.15 14.22 0.10
N LYS A 235 10.30 14.48 -0.51
CA LYS A 235 10.50 15.70 -1.33
C LYS A 235 9.51 15.80 -2.49
N ALA A 236 9.26 14.68 -3.18
CA ALA A 236 8.31 14.62 -4.29
C ALA A 236 6.85 14.63 -3.77
N PRO A 237 5.91 15.26 -4.49
CA PRO A 237 4.49 15.21 -4.16
C PRO A 237 3.98 13.77 -4.22
N VAL A 238 3.13 13.39 -3.26
CA VAL A 238 2.52 12.06 -3.18
C VAL A 238 1.03 12.19 -3.47
N THR A 239 0.50 11.34 -4.34
CA THR A 239 -0.93 11.11 -4.55
C THR A 239 -1.29 9.72 -4.03
N VAL A 240 -2.30 9.65 -3.17
CA VAL A 240 -2.76 8.39 -2.58
C VAL A 240 -4.08 7.97 -3.21
N VAL A 241 -4.13 6.75 -3.73
CA VAL A 241 -5.33 6.20 -4.35
C VAL A 241 -5.98 5.18 -3.44
N THR A 242 -7.22 5.45 -3.05
CA THR A 242 -8.07 4.57 -2.25
C THR A 242 -9.01 3.75 -3.14
N GLY A 243 -9.44 2.58 -2.67
CA GLY A 243 -10.33 1.69 -3.41
C GLY A 243 -9.92 0.24 -3.18
N SER A 244 -10.51 -0.70 -3.93
CA SER A 244 -10.04 -2.09 -3.89
C SER A 244 -8.57 -2.17 -4.39
N PRO A 245 -7.81 -3.20 -4.02
CA PRO A 245 -6.42 -3.34 -4.48
C PRO A 245 -6.32 -3.31 -6.01
N ARG A 246 -7.24 -3.96 -6.73
CA ARG A 246 -7.28 -3.96 -8.20
C ARG A 246 -7.67 -2.61 -8.78
N ALA A 247 -8.73 -2.00 -8.27
CA ALA A 247 -9.20 -0.70 -8.76
C ALA A 247 -8.15 0.40 -8.56
N SER A 248 -7.52 0.44 -7.39
CA SER A 248 -6.43 1.39 -7.12
C SER A 248 -5.22 1.17 -8.03
N ALA A 249 -4.86 -0.07 -8.35
CA ALA A 249 -3.80 -0.36 -9.31
C ALA A 249 -4.15 0.13 -10.74
N ARG A 250 -5.39 -0.08 -11.19
CA ARG A 250 -5.88 0.45 -12.48
C ARG A 250 -5.79 1.97 -12.54
N ARG A 251 -6.29 2.65 -11.50
CA ARG A 251 -6.25 4.12 -11.41
C ARG A 251 -4.83 4.66 -11.45
N LEU A 252 -3.91 4.04 -10.69
CA LEU A 252 -2.48 4.35 -10.72
C LEU A 252 -1.95 4.24 -12.16
N LEU A 253 -2.18 3.09 -12.78
CA LEU A 253 -1.66 2.78 -14.10
C LEU A 253 -2.16 3.77 -15.17
N ALA A 254 -3.42 4.19 -15.08
CA ALA A 254 -3.99 5.19 -15.97
C ALA A 254 -3.35 6.58 -15.79
N ALA A 255 -3.07 6.97 -14.55
CA ALA A 255 -2.63 8.33 -14.18
C ALA A 255 -1.12 8.57 -14.29
N LEU A 256 -0.31 7.52 -14.12
CA LEU A 256 1.15 7.63 -13.99
C LEU A 256 1.79 8.39 -15.16
N GLY A 257 2.66 9.34 -14.83
CA GLY A 257 3.65 9.93 -15.75
C GLY A 257 4.85 9.00 -15.94
N GLU A 258 5.58 9.12 -17.05
CA GLU A 258 6.65 8.17 -17.44
C GLU A 258 7.80 8.03 -16.43
N ARG A 259 8.04 9.05 -15.58
CA ARG A 259 9.14 9.07 -14.59
C ARG A 259 8.64 9.05 -13.15
N ASP A 260 7.34 8.92 -12.94
CA ASP A 260 6.76 8.93 -11.60
C ASP A 260 7.18 7.70 -10.81
N GLY A 261 7.28 7.85 -9.49
CA GLY A 261 7.51 6.76 -8.55
C GLY A 261 6.21 6.07 -8.14
N VAL A 262 6.31 4.79 -7.76
CA VAL A 262 5.13 3.99 -7.38
C VAL A 262 5.33 3.31 -6.03
N ILE A 263 4.33 3.42 -5.15
CA ILE A 263 4.17 2.61 -3.96
C ILE A 263 2.96 1.70 -4.17
N CYS A 264 3.16 0.39 -4.23
CA CYS A 264 2.09 -0.57 -4.55
C CYS A 264 2.12 -1.82 -3.67
N PHE A 265 1.06 -2.62 -3.72
CA PHE A 265 1.08 -3.97 -3.15
C PHE A 265 1.86 -4.93 -4.04
N ASP A 266 2.37 -6.01 -3.44
CA ASP A 266 3.27 -6.97 -4.10
C ASP A 266 2.68 -7.53 -5.41
N GLU A 267 1.38 -7.81 -5.41
CA GLU A 267 0.64 -8.42 -6.50
C GLU A 267 0.65 -7.56 -7.77
N PHE A 268 0.75 -6.23 -7.61
CA PHE A 268 0.65 -5.27 -8.72
C PHE A 268 1.99 -4.71 -9.17
N ALA A 269 3.07 -4.95 -8.44
CA ALA A 269 4.39 -4.43 -8.78
C ALA A 269 4.84 -4.71 -10.24
N PRO A 270 4.56 -5.88 -10.84
CA PRO A 270 4.91 -6.14 -12.24
C PRO A 270 4.27 -5.17 -13.25
N LEU A 271 3.08 -4.62 -12.94
CA LEU A 271 2.37 -3.68 -13.83
C LEU A 271 3.09 -2.34 -13.98
N PHE A 272 4.00 -2.02 -13.05
CA PHE A 272 4.72 -0.75 -13.00
C PHE A 272 6.19 -0.91 -13.44
N ALA A 273 6.50 -1.93 -14.24
CA ALA A 273 7.84 -2.15 -14.76
C ALA A 273 8.35 -0.93 -15.56
N GLY A 274 9.55 -0.47 -15.22
CA GLY A 274 10.14 0.75 -15.79
C GLY A 274 10.06 1.98 -14.86
N HIS A 275 9.25 1.92 -13.80
CA HIS A 275 9.22 2.93 -12.75
C HIS A 275 10.14 2.57 -11.57
N ILE A 276 10.44 3.55 -10.73
CA ILE A 276 10.97 3.28 -9.38
C ILE A 276 9.80 2.83 -8.52
N VAL A 277 9.78 1.54 -8.18
CA VAL A 277 8.69 0.90 -7.43
C VAL A 277 9.18 0.51 -6.04
N HIS A 278 8.43 0.91 -5.01
CA HIS A 278 8.56 0.34 -3.68
C HIS A 278 7.32 -0.48 -3.34
N ARG A 279 7.52 -1.69 -2.82
CA ARG A 279 6.43 -2.59 -2.43
C ARG A 279 6.10 -2.40 -0.96
N LEU A 280 4.81 -2.35 -0.62
CA LEU A 280 4.38 -2.30 0.78
C LEU A 280 4.25 -3.70 1.39
N GLY A 281 4.16 -4.75 0.57
CA GLY A 281 3.74 -6.09 0.97
C GLY A 281 2.43 -6.47 0.28
N ALA A 282 2.00 -7.72 0.47
CA ALA A 282 0.73 -8.22 -0.07
C ALA A 282 -0.45 -7.37 0.40
N SER A 283 -1.48 -7.21 -0.44
CA SER A 283 -2.65 -6.37 -0.18
C SER A 283 -3.44 -6.75 1.10
N GLY A 284 -3.42 -8.05 1.45
CA GLY A 284 -3.99 -8.59 2.69
C GLY A 284 -3.07 -8.53 3.92
N ASP A 285 -1.77 -8.32 3.76
CA ASP A 285 -0.81 -8.31 4.89
C ASP A 285 -0.60 -6.89 5.44
N LYS A 286 -1.50 -6.47 6.33
CA LYS A 286 -1.45 -5.13 6.93
C LYS A 286 -0.23 -4.92 7.83
N LEU A 287 0.37 -5.99 8.36
CA LEU A 287 1.55 -5.89 9.21
C LEU A 287 2.80 -5.60 8.37
N ALA A 288 2.99 -6.32 7.25
CA ALA A 288 4.06 -6.01 6.31
C ALA A 288 3.93 -4.56 5.79
N GLN A 289 2.71 -4.15 5.44
CA GLN A 289 2.43 -2.78 5.01
C GLN A 289 2.81 -1.73 6.06
N SER A 290 2.56 -2.00 7.35
CA SER A 290 2.94 -1.09 8.43
C SER A 290 4.44 -1.05 8.70
N GLN A 291 5.14 -2.17 8.48
CA GLN A 291 6.60 -2.26 8.58
C GLN A 291 7.30 -1.49 7.46
N HIS A 292 6.75 -1.52 6.24
CA HIS A 292 7.40 -0.94 5.05
C HIS A 292 6.98 0.50 4.72
N VAL A 293 5.90 1.04 5.30
CA VAL A 293 5.35 2.34 4.87
C VAL A 293 6.35 3.50 4.98
N PHE A 294 7.17 3.55 6.04
CA PHE A 294 8.16 4.62 6.17
C PHE A 294 9.38 4.41 5.28
N ASP A 295 9.80 3.16 5.09
CA ASP A 295 10.90 2.80 4.20
C ASP A 295 10.53 3.14 2.74
N ALA A 296 9.28 2.89 2.37
CA ALA A 296 8.71 3.27 1.08
C ALA A 296 8.79 4.78 0.85
N LEU A 297 8.41 5.58 1.84
CA LEU A 297 8.47 7.04 1.75
C LEU A 297 9.92 7.55 1.74
N ARG A 298 10.82 6.96 2.54
CA ARG A 298 12.25 7.33 2.59
C ARG A 298 12.97 7.01 1.29
N THR A 299 12.63 5.90 0.63
CA THR A 299 13.29 5.47 -0.61
C THR A 299 13.27 6.57 -1.67
N PHE A 300 12.17 7.31 -1.79
CA PHE A 300 12.04 8.35 -2.81
C PHE A 300 12.80 9.65 -2.49
N ASP A 301 13.24 9.89 -1.24
CA ASP A 301 14.03 11.10 -0.89
C ASP A 301 15.41 11.12 -1.56
N ALA A 302 15.89 9.95 -2.00
CA ALA A 302 17.14 9.73 -2.72
C ALA A 302 16.94 9.58 -4.24
N THR A 303 15.75 9.90 -4.76
CA THR A 303 15.41 9.79 -6.18
C THR A 303 14.94 11.13 -6.75
N ASP A 304 14.99 11.26 -8.08
CA ASP A 304 14.55 12.46 -8.80
C ASP A 304 13.16 12.30 -9.45
N VAL A 305 12.31 11.45 -8.88
CA VAL A 305 10.94 11.27 -9.39
C VAL A 305 10.14 12.57 -9.24
N PRO A 306 9.38 13.01 -10.26
CA PRO A 306 8.64 14.27 -10.19
C PRO A 306 7.36 14.17 -9.35
N ALA A 307 6.82 12.95 -9.19
CA ALA A 307 5.66 12.65 -8.36
C ALA A 307 5.71 11.18 -7.90
N ILE A 308 4.96 10.85 -6.84
CA ILE A 308 4.80 9.50 -6.30
C ILE A 308 3.31 9.15 -6.28
N TRP A 309 2.94 7.98 -6.79
CA TRP A 309 1.59 7.44 -6.66
C TRP A 309 1.58 6.24 -5.74
N ALA A 310 0.66 6.21 -4.77
CA ALA A 310 0.61 5.19 -3.74
C ALA A 310 -0.77 4.52 -3.66
N GLN A 311 -0.80 3.19 -3.69
CA GLN A 311 -1.98 2.44 -3.27
C GLN A 311 -2.19 2.59 -1.76
N CYS A 312 -3.46 2.76 -1.35
CA CYS A 312 -3.85 2.83 0.05
C CYS A 312 -4.54 1.55 0.49
N PRO A 313 -4.17 0.94 1.63
CA PRO A 313 -4.97 -0.13 2.20
C PRO A 313 -6.34 0.36 2.68
N ASP A 314 -7.27 -0.58 2.84
CA ASP A 314 -8.52 -0.36 3.56
C ASP A 314 -8.29 0.12 5.01
N SER A 315 -9.38 0.53 5.66
CA SER A 315 -9.32 1.09 7.02
C SER A 315 -9.49 0.03 8.11
N ALA A 316 -9.38 -1.27 7.81
CA ALA A 316 -9.49 -2.32 8.81
C ALA A 316 -8.16 -2.56 9.52
N GLY A 317 -8.19 -2.74 10.84
CA GLY A 317 -7.00 -3.09 11.62
C GLY A 317 -5.85 -2.07 11.46
N LEU A 318 -4.65 -2.55 11.16
CA LEU A 318 -3.47 -1.72 10.89
C LEU A 318 -3.60 -0.89 9.59
N GLY A 319 -4.50 -1.26 8.68
CA GLY A 319 -4.75 -0.53 7.44
C GLY A 319 -5.15 0.93 7.70
N LEU A 320 -5.90 1.20 8.77
CA LEU A 320 -6.23 2.57 9.19
C LEU A 320 -4.97 3.40 9.54
N ALA A 321 -3.99 2.78 10.19
CA ALA A 321 -2.75 3.45 10.57
C ALA A 321 -1.88 3.74 9.34
N VAL A 322 -1.69 2.74 8.47
CA VAL A 322 -0.92 2.87 7.22
C VAL A 322 -1.55 3.92 6.31
N GLY A 323 -2.85 3.81 6.06
CA GLY A 323 -3.60 4.78 5.26
C GLY A 323 -3.53 6.19 5.84
N ASN A 324 -3.57 6.36 7.17
CA ASN A 324 -3.37 7.67 7.80
C ASN A 324 -1.97 8.25 7.52
N ARG A 325 -0.91 7.43 7.53
CA ARG A 325 0.46 7.90 7.22
C ARG A 325 0.60 8.31 5.76
N LEU A 326 0.12 7.49 4.83
CA LEU A 326 0.14 7.79 3.40
C LEU A 326 -0.63 9.09 3.10
N LYS A 327 -1.87 9.22 3.60
CA LYS A 327 -2.70 10.41 3.39
C LYS A 327 -2.05 11.68 3.95
N LYS A 328 -1.37 11.59 5.10
CA LYS A 328 -0.62 12.73 5.66
C LYS A 328 0.63 13.09 4.86
N ALA A 329 1.37 12.10 4.37
CA ALA A 329 2.52 12.32 3.49
C ALA A 329 2.09 13.04 2.19
N ALA A 330 0.92 12.67 1.66
CA ALA A 330 0.27 13.29 0.52
C ALA A 330 -0.33 14.67 0.79
N GLY A 331 -0.31 15.18 2.03
CA GLY A 331 -1.02 16.41 2.39
C GLY A 331 -2.53 16.31 2.07
N PHE A 332 -3.10 15.12 2.21
CA PHE A 332 -4.47 14.76 1.83
C PHE A 332 -4.79 14.90 0.34
N HIS A 333 -3.79 14.90 -0.55
CA HIS A 333 -4.02 14.68 -1.98
C HIS A 333 -4.37 13.20 -2.23
N THR A 334 -5.67 12.92 -2.14
CA THR A 334 -6.24 11.58 -2.29
C THR A 334 -7.20 11.50 -3.46
N GLU A 335 -7.14 10.40 -4.17
CA GLU A 335 -8.11 10.07 -5.21
C GLU A 335 -8.79 8.74 -4.86
N GLU A 336 -10.05 8.61 -5.27
CA GLU A 336 -10.80 7.38 -5.14
C GLU A 336 -10.82 6.69 -6.51
N ALA A 337 -10.36 5.44 -6.55
CA ALA A 337 -10.44 4.62 -7.75
C ALA A 337 -11.90 4.36 -8.11
N ASP A 338 -12.18 4.21 -9.41
CA ASP A 338 -13.52 3.90 -9.84
C ASP A 338 -14.04 2.56 -9.27
N GLY A 339 -15.35 2.44 -9.19
CA GLY A 339 -16.04 1.20 -8.84
C GLY A 339 -16.36 0.35 -10.05
N ALA A 340 -15.57 0.42 -11.14
CA ALA A 340 -15.84 -0.38 -12.33
C ALA A 340 -15.58 -1.87 -12.05
N PHE A 341 -16.48 -2.72 -12.53
CA PHE A 341 -16.32 -4.17 -12.47
C PHE A 341 -15.74 -4.67 -13.80
N VAL A 342 -14.58 -5.33 -13.74
CA VAL A 342 -13.77 -5.67 -14.91
C VAL A 342 -13.65 -7.18 -15.05
N LEU A 343 -14.17 -7.72 -16.14
CA LEU A 343 -14.03 -9.13 -16.50
C LEU A 343 -12.92 -9.32 -17.52
N GLY A 344 -11.94 -10.16 -17.22
CA GLY A 344 -10.94 -10.62 -18.19
C GLY A 344 -11.44 -11.89 -18.86
N ILE A 345 -11.64 -11.87 -20.18
CA ILE A 345 -12.11 -13.03 -20.95
C ILE A 345 -10.96 -13.56 -21.79
N THR A 346 -10.68 -14.85 -21.62
CA THR A 346 -9.69 -15.56 -22.42
C THR A 346 -10.22 -16.90 -22.91
N GLY A 347 -9.46 -17.58 -23.76
CA GLY A 347 -9.83 -18.89 -24.29
C GLY A 347 -9.36 -19.11 -25.73
N GLY A 348 -9.32 -20.40 -26.10
CA GLY A 348 -8.84 -20.84 -27.41
C GLY A 348 -9.67 -20.33 -28.60
N THR A 349 -9.07 -20.37 -29.80
CA THR A 349 -9.80 -20.10 -31.04
C THR A 349 -10.96 -21.10 -31.20
N GLY A 350 -12.12 -20.62 -31.68
CA GLY A 350 -13.32 -21.43 -31.82
C GLY A 350 -14.08 -21.72 -30.51
N ALA A 351 -13.56 -21.35 -29.34
CA ALA A 351 -14.23 -21.63 -28.06
C ALA A 351 -15.53 -20.83 -27.86
N GLY A 352 -15.69 -19.72 -28.58
CA GLY A 352 -16.91 -18.91 -28.56
C GLY A 352 -16.90 -17.79 -27.53
N LYS A 353 -15.73 -17.17 -27.29
CA LYS A 353 -15.60 -15.92 -26.50
C LYS A 353 -16.62 -14.86 -26.90
N THR A 354 -16.84 -14.70 -28.21
CA THR A 354 -17.82 -13.77 -28.78
C THR A 354 -19.23 -13.97 -28.24
N THR A 355 -19.63 -15.19 -27.87
CA THR A 355 -20.94 -15.45 -27.26
C THR A 355 -21.06 -14.75 -25.90
N LEU A 356 -20.03 -14.88 -25.06
CA LEU A 356 -19.99 -14.25 -23.74
C LEU A 356 -19.83 -12.73 -23.84
N LEU A 357 -18.96 -12.25 -24.73
CA LEU A 357 -18.75 -10.81 -24.96
C LEU A 357 -20.04 -10.13 -25.42
N ARG A 358 -20.80 -10.72 -26.37
CA ARG A 358 -22.09 -10.17 -26.80
C ARG A 358 -23.15 -10.16 -25.70
N ALA A 359 -23.09 -11.10 -24.76
CA ALA A 359 -23.97 -11.09 -23.59
C ALA A 359 -23.63 -9.92 -22.67
N LEU A 360 -22.33 -9.64 -22.45
CA LEU A 360 -21.87 -8.46 -21.73
C LEU A 360 -22.26 -7.15 -22.42
N GLU A 361 -22.11 -7.04 -23.74
CA GLU A 361 -22.54 -5.86 -24.51
C GLU A 361 -24.04 -5.58 -24.35
N ARG A 362 -24.89 -6.62 -24.37
CA ARG A 362 -26.34 -6.46 -24.13
C ARG A 362 -26.67 -5.94 -22.73
N ARG A 363 -25.78 -6.16 -21.76
CA ARG A 363 -25.86 -5.62 -20.40
C ARG A 363 -25.24 -4.22 -20.27
N GLY A 364 -24.83 -3.61 -21.38
CA GLY A 364 -24.21 -2.28 -21.42
C GLY A 364 -22.73 -2.28 -21.02
N ALA A 365 -22.06 -3.43 -21.06
CA ALA A 365 -20.63 -3.48 -20.80
C ALA A 365 -19.83 -2.81 -21.93
N LEU A 366 -18.77 -2.11 -21.56
CA LEU A 366 -17.72 -1.72 -22.51
C LEU A 366 -16.84 -2.94 -22.79
N VAL A 367 -16.82 -3.40 -24.04
CA VAL A 367 -15.89 -4.45 -24.48
C VAL A 367 -14.65 -3.81 -25.08
N LEU A 368 -13.48 -4.15 -24.53
CA LEU A 368 -12.17 -3.77 -25.04
C LEU A 368 -11.47 -4.99 -25.64
N ASP A 369 -11.34 -5.00 -26.96
CA ASP A 369 -10.52 -5.97 -27.68
C ASP A 369 -9.05 -5.58 -27.55
N CYS A 370 -8.28 -6.39 -26.81
CA CYS A 370 -6.88 -6.09 -26.51
C CYS A 370 -5.99 -6.13 -27.75
N ASP A 371 -6.30 -6.99 -28.73
CA ASP A 371 -5.54 -7.07 -29.99
C ASP A 371 -5.81 -5.83 -30.85
N ALA A 372 -7.07 -5.35 -30.87
CA ALA A 372 -7.43 -4.11 -31.55
C ALA A 372 -6.75 -2.89 -30.92
N VAL A 373 -6.73 -2.81 -29.58
CA VAL A 373 -6.03 -1.75 -28.83
C VAL A 373 -4.54 -1.76 -29.14
N TYR A 374 -3.90 -2.93 -29.09
CA TYR A 374 -2.49 -3.08 -29.45
C TYR A 374 -2.21 -2.62 -30.90
N HIS A 375 -3.06 -3.02 -31.85
CA HIS A 375 -2.90 -2.61 -33.25
C HIS A 375 -3.04 -1.11 -33.48
N GLU A 376 -3.87 -0.44 -32.68
CA GLU A 376 -3.96 1.01 -32.67
C GLU A 376 -2.69 1.64 -32.10
N MET A 377 -2.23 1.14 -30.95
CA MET A 377 -1.02 1.62 -30.27
C MET A 377 0.23 1.55 -31.16
N LEU A 378 0.35 0.53 -32.00
CA LEU A 378 1.46 0.45 -32.97
C LEU A 378 1.56 1.69 -33.88
N ARG A 379 0.48 2.44 -34.07
CA ARG A 379 0.47 3.70 -34.82
C ARG A 379 0.56 4.93 -33.93
N THR A 380 -0.06 4.91 -32.75
CA THR A 380 -0.29 6.12 -31.93
C THR A 380 0.64 6.25 -30.74
N ASP A 381 1.22 5.16 -30.24
CA ASP A 381 2.02 5.14 -29.01
C ASP A 381 3.52 5.28 -29.34
N ALA A 382 4.05 6.49 -29.15
CA ALA A 382 5.45 6.77 -29.44
C ALA A 382 6.44 5.97 -28.56
N PRO A 383 6.23 5.84 -27.23
CA PRO A 383 7.10 5.01 -26.38
C PRO A 383 7.19 3.54 -26.83
N LEU A 384 6.05 2.89 -27.14
CA LEU A 384 6.02 1.52 -27.66
C LEU A 384 6.85 1.39 -28.94
N ARG A 385 6.71 2.35 -29.87
CA ARG A 385 7.44 2.34 -31.13
C ARG A 385 8.94 2.50 -30.93
N VAL A 386 9.36 3.33 -29.99
CA VAL A 386 10.78 3.50 -29.62
C VAL A 386 11.33 2.18 -29.06
N ASP A 387 10.62 1.53 -28.13
CA ASP A 387 11.03 0.25 -27.55
C ASP A 387 11.12 -0.86 -28.62
N LEU A 388 10.14 -0.95 -29.52
CA LEU A 388 10.15 -1.91 -30.63
C LEU A 388 11.31 -1.66 -31.60
N THR A 389 11.60 -0.39 -31.91
CA THR A 389 12.71 -0.02 -32.81
C THR A 389 14.06 -0.32 -32.16
N ALA A 390 14.20 -0.05 -30.87
CA ALA A 390 15.41 -0.36 -30.11
C ALA A 390 15.67 -1.87 -30.03
N ALA A 391 14.62 -2.68 -29.93
CA ALA A 391 14.73 -4.13 -29.83
C ALA A 391 14.92 -4.84 -31.18
N PHE A 392 14.20 -4.41 -32.22
CA PHE A 392 14.09 -5.15 -33.49
C PHE A 392 14.59 -4.36 -34.71
N GLY A 393 15.15 -3.16 -34.49
CA GLY A 393 15.61 -2.28 -35.55
C GLY A 393 14.46 -1.59 -36.28
N ASP A 394 14.71 -1.18 -37.52
CA ASP A 394 13.77 -0.39 -38.32
C ASP A 394 12.58 -1.21 -38.82
N VAL A 395 11.66 -1.57 -37.93
CA VAL A 395 10.46 -2.37 -38.24
C VAL A 395 9.26 -1.51 -38.62
N PHE A 396 9.41 -0.19 -38.65
CA PHE A 396 8.37 0.74 -39.07
C PHE A 396 8.71 1.32 -40.44
N ALA A 397 7.74 1.28 -41.36
CA ALA A 397 7.87 1.91 -42.65
C ALA A 397 7.88 3.45 -42.51
N PRO A 398 8.40 4.19 -43.52
CA PRO A 398 8.45 5.66 -43.49
C PRO A 398 7.09 6.36 -43.33
N ASP A 399 5.99 5.67 -43.67
CA ASP A 399 4.61 6.12 -43.48
C ASP A 399 4.09 5.93 -42.04
N GLY A 400 4.92 5.39 -41.15
CA GLY A 400 4.60 5.09 -39.76
C GLY A 400 3.93 3.73 -39.56
N GLY A 401 3.63 2.95 -40.59
CA GLY A 401 3.06 1.60 -40.45
C GLY A 401 4.08 0.58 -39.94
N LEU A 402 3.65 -0.37 -39.10
CA LEU A 402 4.50 -1.51 -38.73
C LEU A 402 4.64 -2.47 -39.93
N ASP A 403 5.88 -2.78 -40.33
CA ASP A 403 6.17 -3.87 -41.27
C ASP A 403 6.04 -5.22 -40.54
N ARG A 404 4.82 -5.75 -40.58
CA ARG A 404 4.47 -7.03 -39.94
C ARG A 404 5.26 -8.21 -40.51
N GLN A 405 5.64 -8.15 -41.78
CA GLN A 405 6.39 -9.23 -42.41
C GLN A 405 7.83 -9.23 -41.91
N LYS A 406 8.45 -8.04 -41.85
CA LYS A 406 9.79 -7.86 -41.30
C LYS A 406 9.85 -8.24 -39.83
N LEU A 407 8.95 -7.72 -39.00
CA LEU A 407 8.89 -8.09 -37.58
C LEU A 407 8.61 -9.59 -37.43
N GLY A 408 7.68 -10.12 -38.23
CA GLY A 408 7.34 -11.54 -38.26
C GLY A 408 8.55 -12.42 -38.57
N ASN A 409 9.37 -12.08 -39.55
CA ASN A 409 10.58 -12.85 -39.88
C ASN A 409 11.64 -12.83 -38.77
N ILE A 410 11.62 -11.81 -37.90
CA ILE A 410 12.52 -11.72 -36.76
C ILE A 410 12.01 -12.57 -35.59
N VAL A 411 10.70 -12.51 -35.30
CA VAL A 411 10.12 -13.16 -34.10
C VAL A 411 9.64 -14.58 -34.35
N PHE A 412 9.16 -14.90 -35.55
CA PHE A 412 8.66 -16.23 -35.89
C PHE A 412 9.84 -17.15 -36.23
N GLY A 413 10.15 -18.05 -35.30
CA GLY A 413 11.28 -18.99 -35.40
C GLY A 413 12.33 -18.82 -34.31
N ASP A 414 12.26 -17.71 -33.54
CA ASP A 414 13.12 -17.44 -32.39
C ASP A 414 12.27 -17.19 -31.13
N ALA A 415 12.32 -18.15 -30.21
CA ALA A 415 11.57 -18.08 -28.96
C ALA A 415 12.01 -16.91 -28.05
N GLY A 416 13.29 -16.52 -28.10
CA GLY A 416 13.83 -15.39 -27.35
C GLY A 416 13.35 -14.05 -27.90
N ALA A 417 13.38 -13.89 -29.22
CA ALA A 417 12.86 -12.70 -29.89
C ALA A 417 11.35 -12.53 -29.66
N LEU A 418 10.58 -13.62 -29.68
CA LEU A 418 9.15 -13.60 -29.36
C LEU A 418 8.89 -13.20 -27.90
N ALA A 419 9.65 -13.75 -26.95
CA ALA A 419 9.53 -13.38 -25.54
C ALA A 419 9.90 -11.91 -25.29
N GLN A 420 10.88 -11.37 -26.02
CA GLN A 420 11.23 -9.96 -25.97
C GLN A 420 10.10 -9.08 -26.52
N LEU A 421 9.47 -9.48 -27.62
CA LEU A 421 8.32 -8.77 -28.18
C LEU A 421 7.16 -8.75 -27.18
N ASP A 422 6.82 -9.91 -26.61
CA ASP A 422 5.79 -10.02 -25.58
C ASP A 422 6.10 -9.11 -24.38
N THR A 423 7.34 -9.09 -23.90
CA THR A 423 7.77 -8.23 -22.79
C THR A 423 7.53 -6.74 -23.09
N ILE A 424 7.84 -6.29 -24.31
CA ILE A 424 7.60 -4.90 -24.73
C ILE A 424 6.09 -4.62 -24.77
N ILE A 425 5.30 -5.49 -25.40
CA ILE A 425 3.85 -5.31 -25.50
C ILE A 425 3.22 -5.23 -24.09
N PHE A 426 3.60 -6.14 -23.20
CA PHE A 426 3.03 -6.25 -21.86
C PHE A 426 3.43 -5.10 -20.94
N ARG A 427 4.47 -4.34 -21.27
CA ARG A 427 4.80 -3.08 -20.58
C ARG A 427 3.81 -1.96 -20.93
N HIS A 428 3.39 -1.88 -22.19
CA HIS A 428 2.63 -0.72 -22.69
C HIS A 428 1.10 -0.96 -22.68
N LEU A 429 0.66 -2.17 -23.04
CA LEU A 429 -0.76 -2.48 -23.24
C LEU A 429 -1.63 -2.31 -21.98
N PRO A 430 -1.22 -2.79 -20.79
CA PRO A 430 -2.01 -2.61 -19.57
C PRO A 430 -2.31 -1.13 -19.26
N ARG A 431 -1.35 -0.24 -19.50
CA ARG A 431 -1.51 1.21 -19.30
C ARG A 431 -2.51 1.83 -20.27
N ALA A 432 -2.44 1.46 -21.54
CA ALA A 432 -3.39 1.93 -22.54
C ALA A 432 -4.82 1.46 -22.23
N LEU A 433 -4.98 0.21 -21.78
CA LEU A 433 -6.29 -0.32 -21.38
C LEU A 433 -6.81 0.40 -20.13
N ALA A 434 -6.00 0.54 -19.08
CA ALA A 434 -6.40 1.26 -17.87
C ALA A 434 -6.87 2.69 -18.15
N ARG A 435 -6.19 3.41 -19.06
CA ARG A 435 -6.64 4.75 -19.51
C ARG A 435 -8.01 4.72 -20.17
N ARG A 436 -8.21 3.82 -21.14
CA ARG A 436 -9.51 3.70 -21.83
C ARG A 436 -10.64 3.34 -20.89
N MET A 437 -10.36 2.50 -19.90
CA MET A 437 -11.32 2.10 -18.88
C MET A 437 -11.77 3.32 -18.06
N GLU A 438 -10.81 4.05 -17.50
CA GLU A 438 -11.08 5.26 -16.70
C GLU A 438 -11.76 6.37 -17.51
N GLU A 439 -11.28 6.65 -18.73
CA GLU A 439 -11.83 7.69 -19.61
C GLU A 439 -13.26 7.37 -20.08
N SER A 440 -13.63 6.09 -20.16
CA SER A 440 -14.97 5.69 -20.59
C SER A 440 -16.06 5.97 -19.54
N GLY A 441 -15.69 6.00 -18.25
CA GLY A 441 -16.65 6.03 -17.14
C GLY A 441 -17.55 4.80 -17.05
N ALA A 442 -17.26 3.72 -17.77
CA ALA A 442 -18.07 2.50 -17.78
C ALA A 442 -18.00 1.76 -16.43
N ARG A 443 -19.14 1.30 -15.93
CA ARG A 443 -19.23 0.54 -14.67
C ARG A 443 -19.05 -0.96 -14.83
N LEU A 444 -19.19 -1.47 -16.05
CA LEU A 444 -19.01 -2.87 -16.40
C LEU A 444 -18.13 -2.92 -17.64
N ILE A 445 -17.00 -3.62 -17.54
CA ILE A 445 -15.98 -3.66 -18.58
C ILE A 445 -15.58 -5.11 -18.83
N ALA A 446 -15.38 -5.48 -20.10
CA ALA A 446 -14.86 -6.77 -20.50
C ALA A 446 -13.58 -6.58 -21.32
N LEU A 447 -12.50 -7.24 -20.91
CA LEU A 447 -11.24 -7.30 -21.66
C LEU A 447 -11.21 -8.62 -22.45
N ASP A 448 -11.22 -8.56 -23.79
CA ASP A 448 -10.97 -9.75 -24.63
C ASP A 448 -9.47 -9.87 -24.88
N ALA A 449 -8.82 -10.83 -24.22
CA ALA A 449 -7.37 -11.02 -24.29
C ALA A 449 -7.01 -12.50 -24.50
N ILE A 450 -6.27 -12.79 -25.57
CA ILE A 450 -5.78 -14.15 -25.84
C ILE A 450 -4.68 -14.55 -24.84
N LYS A 451 -3.82 -13.62 -24.42
CA LYS A 451 -2.72 -13.82 -23.45
C LYS A 451 -2.98 -13.08 -22.12
N LEU A 452 -4.18 -13.26 -21.55
CA LEU A 452 -4.65 -12.46 -20.40
C LEU A 452 -3.73 -12.57 -19.17
N VAL A 453 -3.22 -13.77 -18.88
CA VAL A 453 -2.38 -14.02 -17.71
C VAL A 453 -0.93 -13.66 -17.99
N GLU A 454 -0.41 -14.06 -19.14
CA GLU A 454 0.97 -13.78 -19.55
C GLU A 454 1.23 -12.28 -19.66
N SER A 455 0.21 -11.50 -20.06
CA SER A 455 0.31 -10.05 -20.16
C SER A 455 0.14 -9.32 -18.82
N GLY A 456 -0.11 -10.04 -17.72
CA GLY A 456 -0.44 -9.45 -16.42
C GLY A 456 -1.80 -8.76 -16.37
N LEU A 457 -2.62 -8.82 -17.44
CA LEU A 457 -3.93 -8.17 -17.48
C LEU A 457 -4.93 -8.80 -16.52
N GLY A 458 -4.76 -10.08 -16.19
CA GLY A 458 -5.52 -10.75 -15.14
C GLY A 458 -5.47 -10.02 -13.79
N ALA A 459 -4.34 -9.36 -13.46
CA ALA A 459 -4.22 -8.59 -12.22
C ALA A 459 -5.12 -7.35 -12.19
N LEU A 460 -5.52 -6.82 -13.35
CA LEU A 460 -6.45 -5.70 -13.47
C LEU A 460 -7.92 -6.14 -13.44
N CYS A 461 -8.20 -7.45 -13.56
CA CYS A 461 -9.54 -7.99 -13.65
C CYS A 461 -10.05 -8.38 -12.27
N ASP A 462 -11.30 -8.02 -11.98
CA ASP A 462 -11.98 -8.45 -10.75
C ASP A 462 -12.32 -9.94 -10.83
N VAL A 463 -12.66 -10.43 -12.03
CA VAL A 463 -12.84 -11.85 -12.31
C VAL A 463 -12.25 -12.18 -13.69
N THR A 464 -11.53 -13.29 -13.77
CA THR A 464 -11.03 -13.86 -15.03
C THR A 464 -11.85 -15.09 -15.44
N VAL A 465 -12.20 -15.16 -16.72
CA VAL A 465 -13.06 -16.21 -17.29
C VAL A 465 -12.37 -16.90 -18.44
N ALA A 466 -12.16 -18.21 -18.30
CA ALA A 466 -11.78 -19.07 -19.41
C ALA A 466 -13.03 -19.53 -20.17
N VAL A 467 -13.11 -19.21 -21.46
CA VAL A 467 -14.15 -19.75 -22.35
C VAL A 467 -13.60 -20.99 -23.04
N THR A 468 -14.24 -22.12 -22.80
CA THR A 468 -13.80 -23.43 -23.30
C THR A 468 -14.88 -24.09 -24.16
N ALA A 469 -14.47 -25.04 -25.00
CA ALA A 469 -15.37 -25.90 -25.76
C ALA A 469 -14.58 -27.12 -26.25
N PRO A 470 -15.21 -28.29 -26.42
CA PRO A 470 -14.53 -29.49 -26.90
C PRO A 470 -13.75 -29.23 -28.21
N GLU A 471 -12.58 -29.85 -28.38
CA GLU A 471 -11.72 -29.66 -29.55
C GLU A 471 -12.50 -29.80 -30.87
N GLU A 472 -13.31 -30.85 -30.99
CA GLU A 472 -14.13 -31.10 -32.17
C GLU A 472 -15.12 -29.97 -32.48
N VAL A 473 -15.71 -29.37 -31.45
CA VAL A 473 -16.62 -28.22 -31.61
C VAL A 473 -15.84 -27.00 -32.07
N ARG A 474 -14.65 -26.75 -31.49
CA ARG A 474 -13.78 -25.63 -31.87
C ARG A 474 -13.31 -25.76 -33.32
N VAL A 475 -12.84 -26.94 -33.71
CA VAL A 475 -12.38 -27.24 -35.08
C VAL A 475 -13.49 -26.98 -36.08
N ARG A 476 -14.70 -27.52 -35.86
CA ARG A 476 -15.86 -27.26 -36.74
C ARG A 476 -16.19 -25.77 -36.83
N ARG A 477 -16.22 -25.05 -35.71
CA ARG A 477 -16.49 -23.60 -35.69
C ARG A 477 -15.44 -22.80 -36.48
N ILE A 478 -14.16 -23.16 -36.36
CA ILE A 478 -13.07 -22.51 -37.09
C ILE A 478 -13.18 -22.80 -38.60
N MET A 479 -13.42 -24.05 -38.98
CA MET A 479 -13.61 -24.42 -40.40
C MET A 479 -14.76 -23.64 -41.03
N THR A 480 -15.90 -23.56 -40.35
CA THR A 480 -17.07 -22.81 -40.84
C THR A 480 -16.80 -21.30 -40.92
N ARG A 481 -16.10 -20.73 -39.93
CA ARG A 481 -15.82 -19.29 -39.87
C ARG A 481 -14.77 -18.85 -40.89
N ASP A 482 -13.69 -19.62 -41.02
CA ASP A 482 -12.49 -19.22 -41.77
C ASP A 482 -12.38 -19.90 -43.14
N GLY A 483 -13.24 -20.89 -43.44
CA GLY A 483 -13.23 -21.61 -44.72
C GLY A 483 -11.98 -22.47 -44.95
N ILE A 484 -11.38 -23.00 -43.87
CA ILE A 484 -10.11 -23.74 -43.91
C ILE A 484 -10.30 -25.26 -43.76
N SER A 485 -9.27 -26.04 -44.13
CA SER A 485 -9.28 -27.50 -43.98
C SER A 485 -9.27 -27.92 -42.50
N GLU A 486 -9.76 -29.14 -42.23
CA GLU A 486 -9.77 -29.71 -40.88
C GLU A 486 -8.36 -29.83 -40.29
N ASP A 487 -7.39 -30.35 -41.07
CA ASP A 487 -6.00 -30.48 -40.63
C ASP A 487 -5.40 -29.14 -40.21
N TYR A 488 -5.67 -28.08 -40.97
CA TYR A 488 -5.18 -26.75 -40.67
C TYR A 488 -5.91 -26.14 -39.45
N ALA A 489 -7.22 -26.36 -39.31
CA ALA A 489 -7.97 -25.94 -38.13
C ALA A 489 -7.46 -26.65 -36.85
N ARG A 490 -7.20 -27.96 -36.91
CA ARG A 490 -6.61 -28.74 -35.80
C ARG A 490 -5.21 -28.25 -35.45
N ALA A 491 -4.37 -27.97 -36.44
CA ALA A 491 -3.05 -27.39 -36.21
C ALA A 491 -3.13 -26.06 -35.44
N ARG A 492 -4.08 -25.17 -35.81
CA ARG A 492 -4.30 -23.89 -35.10
C ARG A 492 -4.78 -24.10 -33.66
N VAL A 493 -5.63 -25.10 -33.41
CA VAL A 493 -6.09 -25.42 -32.05
C VAL A 493 -4.95 -25.96 -31.19
N ARG A 494 -4.13 -26.88 -31.72
CA ARG A 494 -3.02 -27.51 -31.00
C ARG A 494 -1.82 -26.59 -30.78
N ALA A 495 -1.66 -25.55 -31.60
CA ALA A 495 -0.64 -24.52 -31.41
C ALA A 495 -0.95 -23.56 -30.24
N GLN A 496 -2.15 -23.63 -29.66
CA GLN A 496 -2.54 -22.83 -28.49
C GLN A 496 -2.29 -23.60 -27.19
N ARG A 497 -2.36 -22.88 -26.07
CA ARG A 497 -2.38 -23.47 -24.73
C ARG A 497 -3.52 -24.49 -24.61
N SER A 498 -3.29 -25.52 -23.80
CA SER A 498 -4.30 -26.55 -23.54
C SER A 498 -5.49 -25.95 -22.79
N GLU A 499 -6.64 -26.64 -22.87
CA GLU A 499 -7.84 -26.19 -22.15
C GLU A 499 -7.62 -26.20 -20.63
N GLU A 500 -6.93 -27.23 -20.11
CA GLU A 500 -6.58 -27.35 -18.70
C GLU A 500 -5.73 -26.18 -18.24
N ALA A 501 -4.82 -25.70 -19.09
CA ALA A 501 -3.98 -24.55 -18.80
C ALA A 501 -4.81 -23.26 -18.69
N PHE A 502 -5.81 -23.04 -19.56
CA PHE A 502 -6.72 -21.90 -19.42
C PHE A 502 -7.58 -21.99 -18.16
N ARG A 503 -8.06 -23.20 -17.81
CA ARG A 503 -8.89 -23.41 -16.62
C ARG A 503 -8.13 -23.16 -15.32
N ALA A 504 -6.86 -23.58 -15.25
CA ALA A 504 -6.02 -23.39 -14.07
C ALA A 504 -5.70 -21.91 -13.80
N ASP A 505 -5.74 -21.09 -14.85
CA ASP A 505 -5.31 -19.70 -14.87
C ASP A 505 -6.46 -18.69 -14.69
N CYS A 506 -7.71 -19.16 -14.55
CA CYS A 506 -8.90 -18.31 -14.46
C CYS A 506 -9.76 -18.64 -13.25
N ASP A 507 -10.42 -17.62 -12.70
CA ASP A 507 -11.30 -17.74 -11.54
C ASP A 507 -12.59 -18.52 -11.85
N ALA A 508 -13.05 -18.44 -13.10
CA ALA A 508 -14.25 -19.11 -13.57
C ALA A 508 -14.11 -19.67 -14.99
N VAL A 509 -14.96 -20.64 -15.33
CA VAL A 509 -14.96 -21.31 -16.64
C VAL A 509 -16.36 -21.30 -17.24
N PHE A 510 -16.48 -20.77 -18.46
CA PHE A 510 -17.69 -20.87 -19.27
C PHE A 510 -17.52 -21.96 -20.34
N GLU A 511 -18.15 -23.11 -20.13
CA GLU A 511 -18.11 -24.24 -21.06
C GLU A 511 -19.15 -24.07 -22.17
N ASN A 512 -18.71 -23.60 -23.35
CA ASN A 512 -19.58 -23.36 -24.49
C ASN A 512 -19.78 -24.62 -25.35
N ASN A 513 -20.41 -25.64 -24.75
CA ASN A 513 -20.77 -26.91 -25.40
C ASN A 513 -22.24 -26.97 -25.86
N TYR A 514 -22.86 -25.82 -26.10
CA TYR A 514 -24.29 -25.76 -26.46
C TYR A 514 -24.50 -26.05 -27.96
N PRO A 515 -25.57 -26.80 -28.32
CA PRO A 515 -25.79 -27.23 -29.69
C PRO A 515 -26.23 -26.10 -30.62
N THR A 516 -26.82 -25.03 -30.08
CA THR A 516 -27.27 -23.87 -30.87
C THR A 516 -26.71 -22.55 -30.31
N PRO A 517 -26.51 -21.53 -31.17
CA PRO A 517 -26.11 -20.20 -30.71
C PRO A 517 -27.09 -19.55 -29.72
N ALA A 518 -28.39 -19.84 -29.84
CA ALA A 518 -29.42 -19.30 -28.94
C ALA A 518 -29.31 -19.90 -27.53
N GLN A 519 -29.09 -21.21 -27.42
CA GLN A 519 -28.84 -21.86 -26.12
C GLN A 519 -27.52 -21.39 -25.51
N ALA A 520 -26.47 -21.25 -26.32
CA ALA A 520 -25.19 -20.69 -25.86
C ALA A 520 -25.35 -19.27 -25.31
N ALA A 521 -26.16 -18.44 -25.98
CA ALA A 521 -26.44 -17.08 -25.54
C ALA A 521 -27.23 -17.05 -24.23
N PHE A 522 -28.27 -17.87 -24.08
CA PHE A 522 -29.04 -17.98 -22.84
C PHE A 522 -28.16 -18.42 -21.66
N ALA A 523 -27.36 -19.46 -21.85
CA ALA A 523 -26.44 -19.94 -20.82
C ALA A 523 -25.36 -18.91 -20.45
N ALA A 524 -24.88 -18.13 -21.42
CA ALA A 524 -23.94 -17.04 -21.14
C ALA A 524 -24.55 -15.97 -20.22
N GLU A 525 -25.83 -15.65 -20.39
CA GLU A 525 -26.53 -14.71 -19.49
C GLU A 525 -26.61 -15.28 -18.07
N GLU A 526 -27.07 -16.52 -17.90
CA GLU A 526 -27.16 -17.16 -16.57
C GLU A 526 -25.79 -17.24 -15.87
N PHE A 527 -24.75 -17.55 -16.63
CA PHE A 527 -23.38 -17.59 -16.14
C PHE A 527 -22.90 -16.21 -15.64
N LEU A 528 -23.18 -15.15 -16.40
CA LEU A 528 -22.83 -13.78 -16.01
C LEU A 528 -23.59 -13.31 -14.78
N ASP A 529 -24.87 -13.67 -14.63
CA ASP A 529 -25.65 -13.38 -13.42
C ASP A 529 -24.99 -14.00 -12.18
N THR A 530 -24.52 -15.23 -12.32
CA THR A 530 -23.85 -15.95 -11.23
C THR A 530 -22.54 -15.26 -10.83
N ILE A 531 -21.70 -14.89 -11.81
CA ILE A 531 -20.40 -14.26 -11.53
C ILE A 531 -20.55 -12.86 -10.94
N ILE A 532 -21.37 -12.02 -11.57
CA ILE A 532 -21.53 -10.63 -11.15
C ILE A 532 -22.20 -10.56 -9.77
N LYS A 533 -23.11 -11.50 -9.46
CA LYS A 533 -23.72 -11.57 -8.13
C LYS A 533 -22.72 -11.99 -7.05
N LYS A 534 -21.94 -13.05 -7.27
CA LYS A 534 -20.93 -13.52 -6.31
C LYS A 534 -19.92 -12.41 -5.96
N SER A 535 -19.47 -11.65 -6.96
CA SER A 535 -18.52 -10.57 -6.73
C SER A 535 -19.09 -9.36 -5.98
N LYS A 536 -20.41 -9.23 -5.82
CA LYS A 536 -21.02 -8.16 -5.00
C LYS A 536 -21.21 -8.57 -3.54
N GLU A 537 -21.10 -9.87 -3.24
CA GLU A 537 -21.28 -10.45 -1.91
C GLU A 537 -19.93 -10.64 -1.17
N GLU A 538 -18.82 -10.67 -1.92
CA GLU A 538 -17.42 -10.61 -1.47
C GLU A 538 -16.90 -9.17 -1.40
#